data_AF-A0A7H0VH39-F1
#
_entry.id   AF-A0A7H0VH39-F1
#
_cell.length_a   1.000
_cell.length_b   1.000
_cell.length_c   1.000
_cell.angle_alpha   90.00
_cell.angle_beta   90.00
_cell.angle_gamma   90.00
#
_symmetry.space_group_name_H-M   'P 1'
#
loop_
_entity.id
_entity.type
_entity.pdbx_description
1 polymer ?
#
loop_
_entity_poly.entity_id
_entity_poly.type
_entity_poly.pdbx_seq_one_letter_code
_entity_poly.pdbx_strand_id
1 'polypeptide(L)'
;MKILRKFAILLLLFTLAIQACKPSYEIGYEQIEKAERKYSEGDYKSALKHLKRAEKANYGFCGNAWIGAHNSIHELRARIFFDQEEYAQARESLSTCSQGLAMNRVDTFFIRCYQMEFGKDSLRSMLDTTLANVQINHQNYPFTARIPLSNGDTLNFVMDLIRDKDIIQSNLEEERVALWASRFKATDMYAMLIGKL
;
A
#
# COMPACT_ATOMS: atom_id res chain seq x y z
N MET A 1 -11.95 -41.71 -44.12
CA MET A 1 -12.57 -41.83 -42.76
C MET A 1 -11.59 -42.04 -41.60
N LYS A 2 -10.60 -42.95 -41.67
CA LYS A 2 -9.69 -43.22 -40.53
C LYS A 2 -8.87 -42.00 -40.06
N ILE A 3 -8.47 -41.12 -40.98
CA ILE A 3 -7.67 -39.91 -40.68
C ILE A 3 -8.51 -38.85 -39.93
N LEU A 4 -9.74 -38.58 -40.39
CA LEU A 4 -10.68 -37.66 -39.73
C LEU A 4 -10.98 -38.06 -38.28
N ARG A 5 -11.14 -39.36 -38.02
CA ARG A 5 -11.38 -39.87 -36.65
C ARG A 5 -10.19 -39.63 -35.72
N LYS A 6 -8.96 -39.76 -36.21
CA LYS A 6 -7.75 -39.47 -35.43
C LYS A 6 -7.62 -37.97 -35.13
N PHE A 7 -7.90 -37.11 -36.10
CA PHE A 7 -7.92 -35.66 -35.90
C PHE A 7 -8.97 -35.24 -34.87
N ALA A 8 -10.19 -35.81 -34.93
CA ALA A 8 -11.24 -35.51 -33.96
C ALA A 8 -10.85 -35.92 -32.53
N ILE A 9 -10.21 -37.09 -32.34
CA ILE A 9 -9.72 -37.54 -31.04
C ILE A 9 -8.60 -36.61 -30.53
N LEU A 10 -7.67 -36.20 -31.40
CA LEU A 10 -6.59 -35.28 -31.02
C LEU A 10 -7.15 -33.91 -30.60
N LEU A 11 -8.14 -33.39 -31.33
CA LEU A 11 -8.80 -32.12 -31.01
C LEU A 11 -9.52 -32.21 -29.67
N LEU A 12 -10.23 -33.33 -29.40
CA LEU A 12 -10.91 -33.57 -28.14
C LEU A 12 -9.92 -33.60 -26.96
N LEU A 13 -8.80 -34.32 -27.10
CA LEU A 13 -7.76 -34.38 -26.07
C LEU A 13 -7.13 -33.01 -25.82
N PHE A 14 -6.90 -32.23 -26.88
CA PHE A 14 -6.39 -30.86 -26.75
C PHE A 14 -7.38 -29.95 -26.02
N THR A 15 -8.69 -30.03 -26.31
CA THR A 15 -9.70 -29.24 -25.60
C THR A 15 -9.84 -29.62 -24.12
N LEU A 16 -9.72 -30.91 -23.78
CA LEU A 16 -9.74 -31.37 -22.39
C LEU A 16 -8.50 -30.92 -21.62
N ALA A 17 -7.33 -30.90 -22.26
CA ALA A 17 -6.10 -30.41 -21.65
C ALA A 17 -6.16 -28.90 -21.35
N ILE A 18 -6.80 -28.11 -22.22
CA ILE A 18 -6.99 -26.67 -22.00
C ILE A 18 -7.98 -26.43 -20.85
N GLN A 19 -9.06 -27.22 -20.75
CA GLN A 19 -10.06 -27.07 -19.68
C GLN A 19 -9.55 -27.51 -18.30
N ALA A 20 -8.59 -28.43 -18.23
CA ALA A 20 -8.03 -28.89 -16.96
C ALA A 20 -7.03 -27.91 -16.33
N CYS A 21 -6.50 -26.96 -17.10
CA CYS A 21 -5.54 -25.98 -16.59
C CYS A 21 -6.31 -24.76 -16.08
N LYS A 22 -6.53 -24.67 -14.76
CA LYS A 22 -7.02 -23.43 -14.16
C LYS A 22 -6.07 -22.29 -14.56
N PRO A 23 -6.60 -21.11 -14.95
CA PRO A 23 -5.77 -19.96 -15.20
C PRO A 23 -4.86 -19.68 -13.99
N SER A 24 -3.59 -19.36 -14.24
CA SER A 24 -2.62 -19.12 -13.17
C SER A 24 -3.03 -18.00 -12.20
N TYR A 25 -3.85 -17.06 -12.65
CA TYR A 25 -4.33 -15.95 -11.83
C TYR A 25 -5.34 -16.41 -10.78
N GLU A 26 -6.18 -17.41 -11.09
CA GLU A 26 -7.16 -17.95 -10.13
C GLU A 26 -6.45 -18.55 -8.91
N ILE A 27 -5.30 -19.19 -9.13
CA ILE A 27 -4.48 -19.77 -8.06
C ILE A 27 -4.03 -18.67 -7.09
N GLY A 28 -3.64 -17.50 -7.59
CA GLY A 28 -3.23 -16.37 -6.77
C GLY A 28 -4.36 -15.84 -5.89
N TYR A 29 -5.51 -15.54 -6.50
CA TYR A 29 -6.69 -15.07 -5.77
C TYR A 29 -7.23 -16.10 -4.78
N GLU A 30 -7.19 -17.40 -5.11
CA GLU A 30 -7.55 -18.48 -4.17
C GLU A 30 -6.63 -18.51 -2.93
N GLN A 31 -5.34 -18.17 -3.09
CA GLN A 31 -4.46 -18.02 -1.92
C GLN A 31 -4.80 -16.78 -1.09
N ILE A 32 -5.21 -15.67 -1.70
CA ILE A 32 -5.65 -14.47 -0.98
C ILE A 32 -6.90 -14.79 -0.15
N GLU A 33 -7.91 -15.42 -0.76
CA GLU A 33 -9.15 -15.82 -0.05
C GLU A 33 -8.85 -16.80 1.10
N LYS A 34 -7.94 -17.76 0.88
CA LYS A 34 -7.46 -18.65 1.96
C LYS A 34 -6.79 -17.88 3.08
N ALA A 35 -5.99 -16.86 2.76
CA ALA A 35 -5.35 -16.03 3.77
C ALA A 35 -6.38 -15.23 4.58
N GLU A 36 -7.39 -14.66 3.94
CA GLU A 36 -8.47 -13.91 4.61
C GLU A 36 -9.25 -14.81 5.58
N ARG A 37 -9.61 -16.02 5.15
CA ARG A 37 -10.26 -17.00 6.03
C ARG A 37 -9.37 -17.40 7.21
N LYS A 38 -8.07 -17.60 6.98
CA LYS A 38 -7.14 -17.91 8.07
C LYS A 38 -6.93 -16.74 9.03
N TYR A 39 -6.96 -15.52 8.51
CA TYR A 39 -6.94 -14.31 9.33
C TYR A 39 -8.21 -14.20 10.20
N SER A 40 -9.40 -14.44 9.65
CA SER A 40 -10.64 -14.39 10.43
C SER A 40 -10.76 -15.50 11.48
N GLU A 41 -10.08 -16.63 11.28
CA GLU A 41 -9.91 -17.70 12.26
C GLU A 41 -8.85 -17.40 13.35
N GLY A 42 -8.12 -16.27 13.25
CA GLY A 42 -7.00 -15.94 14.14
C GLY A 42 -5.71 -16.73 13.87
N ASP A 43 -5.66 -17.54 12.82
CA ASP A 43 -4.48 -18.30 12.41
C ASP A 43 -3.57 -17.47 11.50
N TYR A 44 -2.93 -16.46 12.10
CA TYR A 44 -2.06 -15.51 11.41
C TYR A 44 -0.88 -16.17 10.69
N LYS A 45 -0.31 -17.22 11.27
CA LYS A 45 0.81 -17.96 10.68
C LYS A 45 0.40 -18.61 9.35
N SER A 46 -0.76 -19.26 9.32
CA SER A 46 -1.27 -19.84 8.07
C SER A 46 -1.69 -18.76 7.07
N ALA A 47 -2.27 -17.66 7.54
CA ALA A 47 -2.63 -16.52 6.68
C ALA A 47 -1.39 -15.96 5.94
N LEU A 48 -0.30 -15.67 6.68
CA LEU A 48 0.96 -15.19 6.09
C LEU A 48 1.58 -16.21 5.11
N LYS A 49 1.46 -17.51 5.39
CA LYS A 49 1.93 -18.57 4.47
C LYS A 49 1.16 -18.57 3.15
N HIS A 50 -0.15 -18.33 3.20
CA HIS A 50 -0.97 -18.18 2.00
C HIS A 50 -0.65 -16.90 1.23
N LEU A 51 -0.48 -15.76 1.91
CA LEU A 51 -0.04 -14.52 1.28
C LEU A 51 1.29 -14.66 0.56
N LYS A 52 2.29 -15.31 1.17
CA LYS A 52 3.59 -15.59 0.53
C LYS A 52 3.47 -16.43 -0.75
N ARG A 53 2.46 -17.29 -0.84
CA ARG A 53 2.16 -18.05 -2.07
C ARG A 53 1.45 -17.18 -3.10
N ALA A 54 0.52 -16.34 -2.65
CA ALA A 54 -0.18 -15.38 -3.49
C ALA A 54 0.79 -14.40 -4.18
N GLU A 55 1.82 -13.90 -3.48
CA GLU A 55 2.83 -13.00 -4.06
C GLU A 55 3.63 -13.61 -5.22
N LYS A 56 3.73 -14.94 -5.26
CA LYS A 56 4.47 -15.66 -6.30
C LYS A 56 3.59 -16.10 -7.46
N ALA A 57 2.28 -15.83 -7.39
CA ALA A 57 1.34 -16.22 -8.42
C ALA A 57 1.42 -15.28 -9.64
N ASN A 58 1.01 -15.80 -10.80
CA ASN A 58 0.94 -15.02 -12.03
C ASN A 58 -0.50 -14.50 -12.23
N TYR A 59 -0.71 -13.21 -11.96
CA TYR A 59 -1.99 -12.50 -12.11
C TYR A 59 -2.32 -12.08 -13.56
N GLY A 60 -1.57 -12.59 -14.53
CA GLY A 60 -1.72 -12.26 -15.95
C GLY A 60 -0.98 -10.99 -16.35
N PHE A 61 -1.18 -10.58 -17.61
CA PHE A 61 -0.47 -9.45 -18.20
C PHE A 61 -1.15 -8.09 -17.95
N CYS A 62 -2.38 -8.08 -17.45
CA CYS A 62 -3.09 -6.84 -17.15
C CYS A 62 -2.53 -6.23 -15.86
N GLY A 63 -1.81 -5.11 -15.97
CA GLY A 63 -1.18 -4.44 -14.82
C GLY A 63 -2.16 -4.12 -13.68
N ASN A 64 -3.43 -3.85 -13.99
CA ASN A 64 -4.47 -3.57 -12.98
C ASN A 64 -4.77 -4.78 -12.09
N ALA A 65 -4.81 -5.99 -12.65
CA ALA A 65 -5.04 -7.21 -11.86
C ALA A 65 -3.86 -7.50 -10.93
N TRP A 66 -2.64 -7.33 -11.44
CA TRP A 66 -1.43 -7.46 -10.63
C TRP A 66 -1.39 -6.43 -9.49
N ILE A 67 -1.69 -5.16 -9.79
CA ILE A 67 -1.77 -4.07 -8.82
C ILE A 67 -2.80 -4.37 -7.73
N GLY A 68 -4.02 -4.76 -8.12
CA GLY A 68 -5.10 -5.06 -7.18
C GLY A 68 -4.76 -6.23 -6.25
N ALA A 69 -4.19 -7.30 -6.79
CA ALA A 69 -3.77 -8.45 -6.00
C ALA A 69 -2.63 -8.10 -5.03
N HIS A 70 -1.61 -7.39 -5.48
CA HIS A 70 -0.51 -6.96 -4.61
C HIS A 70 -0.99 -6.06 -3.49
N ASN A 71 -1.82 -5.06 -3.78
CA ASN A 71 -2.39 -4.19 -2.75
C ASN A 71 -3.19 -4.99 -1.72
N SER A 72 -4.02 -5.94 -2.16
CA SER A 72 -4.79 -6.82 -1.25
C SER A 72 -3.88 -7.66 -0.35
N ILE A 73 -2.79 -8.20 -0.89
CA ILE A 73 -1.80 -8.97 -0.12
C ILE A 73 -1.13 -8.11 0.95
N HIS A 74 -0.66 -6.93 0.57
CA HIS A 74 0.05 -6.02 1.47
C HIS A 74 -0.86 -5.43 2.54
N GLU A 75 -2.11 -5.12 2.20
CA GLU A 75 -3.11 -4.66 3.16
C GLU A 75 -3.47 -5.74 4.18
N LEU A 76 -3.76 -6.97 3.73
CA LEU A 76 -4.06 -8.08 4.65
C LEU A 76 -2.85 -8.41 5.54
N ARG A 77 -1.64 -8.37 4.99
CA ARG A 77 -0.41 -8.55 5.77
C ARG A 77 -0.26 -7.47 6.83
N ALA A 78 -0.54 -6.21 6.48
CA ALA A 78 -0.48 -5.12 7.44
C ALA A 78 -1.50 -5.28 8.57
N ARG A 79 -2.72 -5.75 8.27
CA ARG A 79 -3.75 -6.06 9.27
C ARG A 79 -3.30 -7.16 10.23
N ILE A 80 -2.72 -8.25 9.69
CA ILE A 80 -2.16 -9.33 10.50
C ILE A 80 -1.09 -8.78 11.47
N PHE A 81 -0.11 -8.02 10.97
CA PHE A 81 0.93 -7.45 11.82
C PHE A 81 0.40 -6.46 12.83
N PHE A 82 -0.59 -5.64 12.47
CA PHE A 82 -1.24 -4.72 13.39
C PHE A 82 -1.91 -5.46 14.55
N ASP A 83 -2.64 -6.55 14.27
CA ASP A 83 -3.31 -7.36 15.31
C ASP A 83 -2.32 -8.16 16.17
N GLN A 84 -1.09 -8.34 15.70
CA GLN A 84 0.03 -8.90 16.45
C GLN A 84 0.85 -7.82 17.20
N GLU A 85 0.42 -6.56 17.16
CA GLU A 85 1.13 -5.39 17.71
C GLU A 85 2.52 -5.14 17.07
N GLU A 86 2.78 -5.73 15.90
CA GLU A 86 3.99 -5.57 15.08
C GLU A 86 3.86 -4.32 14.16
N TYR A 87 3.64 -3.13 14.76
CA TYR A 87 3.25 -1.91 14.02
C TYR A 87 4.27 -1.44 12.97
N ALA A 88 5.56 -1.62 13.21
CA ALA A 88 6.60 -1.29 12.23
C ALA A 88 6.49 -2.16 10.97
N GLN A 89 6.27 -3.46 11.12
CA GLN A 89 6.09 -4.40 9.99
C GLN A 89 4.75 -4.16 9.27
N ALA A 90 3.73 -3.72 10.00
CA ALA A 90 2.47 -3.27 9.39
C ALA A 90 2.71 -2.05 8.47
N ARG A 91 3.45 -1.04 8.94
CA ARG A 91 3.82 0.13 8.12
C ARG A 91 4.67 -0.24 6.91
N GLU A 92 5.66 -1.10 7.09
CA GLU A 92 6.50 -1.57 5.99
C GLU A 92 5.65 -2.24 4.90
N SER A 93 4.72 -3.11 5.31
CA SER A 93 3.78 -3.76 4.38
C SER A 93 2.96 -2.74 3.60
N LEU A 94 2.41 -1.71 4.26
CA LEU A 94 1.64 -0.65 3.60
C LEU A 94 2.50 0.22 2.66
N SER A 95 3.77 0.46 2.99
CA SER A 95 4.68 1.25 2.16
C SER A 95 4.98 0.62 0.79
N THR A 96 4.81 -0.71 0.70
CA THR A 96 4.99 -1.49 -0.53
C THR A 96 3.74 -1.56 -1.41
N CYS A 97 2.59 -1.06 -0.94
CA CYS A 97 1.40 -0.93 -1.77
C CYS A 97 1.70 0.00 -2.96
N SER A 98 1.29 -0.41 -4.15
CA SER A 98 1.64 0.27 -5.39
C SER A 98 1.18 1.74 -5.39
N GLN A 99 2.16 2.61 -5.67
CA GLN A 99 2.08 4.08 -5.67
C GLN A 99 1.09 4.68 -6.70
N GLY A 100 0.34 3.87 -7.44
CA GLY A 100 -0.38 4.32 -8.63
C GLY A 100 -1.78 4.91 -8.42
N LEU A 101 -2.53 4.51 -7.38
CA LEU A 101 -3.95 4.87 -7.28
C LEU A 101 -4.45 5.21 -5.86
N ALA A 102 -3.63 5.01 -4.82
CA ALA A 102 -4.03 5.24 -3.42
C ALA A 102 -3.12 6.23 -2.66
N MET A 103 -2.13 6.86 -3.30
CA MET A 103 -1.13 7.69 -2.62
C MET A 103 -1.66 8.96 -1.93
N ASN A 104 -2.90 9.37 -2.18
CA ASN A 104 -3.50 10.49 -1.46
C ASN A 104 -4.06 10.09 -0.09
N ARG A 105 -3.99 8.80 0.25
CA ARG A 105 -4.29 8.31 1.59
C ARG A 105 -2.96 7.89 2.18
N VAL A 106 -2.36 8.79 2.97
CA VAL A 106 -1.79 8.28 4.22
C VAL A 106 -2.97 7.58 4.87
N ASP A 107 -3.01 6.26 4.72
CA ASP A 107 -4.16 5.47 5.11
C ASP A 107 -4.39 5.74 6.59
N THR A 108 -5.63 5.98 7.00
CA THR A 108 -5.99 6.08 8.42
C THR A 108 -5.37 4.92 9.20
N PHE A 109 -5.25 3.77 8.55
CA PHE A 109 -4.57 2.60 9.07
C PHE A 109 -3.05 2.78 9.27
N PHE A 110 -2.34 3.40 8.33
CA PHE A 110 -0.91 3.73 8.47
C PHE A 110 -0.63 4.70 9.61
N ILE A 111 -1.47 5.75 9.76
CA ILE A 111 -1.40 6.68 10.90
C ILE A 111 -1.67 5.96 12.20
N ARG A 112 -2.68 5.09 12.22
CA ARG A 112 -3.02 4.30 13.39
C ARG A 112 -1.83 3.44 13.83
N CYS A 113 -1.06 2.86 12.91
CA CYS A 113 0.17 2.14 13.27
C CYS A 113 1.16 3.03 14.04
N TYR A 114 1.42 4.26 13.57
CA TYR A 114 2.27 5.21 14.30
C TYR A 114 1.72 5.56 15.68
N GLN A 115 0.40 5.81 15.77
CA GLN A 115 -0.24 6.17 17.03
C GLN A 115 -0.18 5.04 18.06
N MET A 116 -0.34 3.80 17.62
CA MET A 116 -0.26 2.64 18.50
C MET A 116 1.18 2.36 18.93
N GLU A 117 2.17 2.56 18.06
CA GLU A 117 3.59 2.32 18.40
C GLU A 117 4.17 3.38 19.34
N PHE A 118 3.91 4.66 19.07
CA PHE A 118 4.55 5.76 19.81
C PHE A 118 3.65 6.43 20.83
N GLY A 119 2.34 6.27 20.72
CA GLY A 119 1.37 7.09 21.43
C GLY A 119 1.17 8.46 20.78
N LYS A 120 -0.02 9.03 20.97
CA LYS A 120 -0.45 10.29 20.33
C LYS A 120 0.45 11.48 20.68
N ASP A 121 0.81 11.62 21.96
CA ASP A 121 1.61 12.75 22.43
C ASP A 121 3.05 12.71 21.92
N SER A 122 3.66 11.52 21.91
CA SER A 122 5.00 11.31 21.35
C SER A 122 5.00 11.61 19.85
N LEU A 123 4.05 11.06 19.11
CA LEU A 123 3.92 11.31 17.67
C LEU A 123 3.73 12.80 17.36
N ARG A 124 2.87 13.48 18.12
CA ARG A 124 2.68 14.93 18.00
C ARG A 124 3.99 15.69 18.26
N SER A 125 4.72 15.35 19.33
CA SER A 125 5.99 15.99 19.64
C SER A 125 7.03 15.76 18.53
N MET A 126 7.08 14.56 17.94
CA MET A 126 7.95 14.27 16.80
C MET A 126 7.60 15.16 15.61
N LEU A 127 6.32 15.24 15.24
CA LEU A 127 5.87 16.11 14.15
C LEU A 127 6.19 17.59 14.41
N ASP A 128 5.85 18.10 15.60
CA ASP A 128 6.03 19.53 15.91
C ASP A 128 7.50 19.95 15.87
N THR A 129 8.42 19.04 16.21
CA THR A 129 9.87 19.30 16.17
C THR A 129 10.49 19.13 14.78
N THR A 130 9.92 18.29 13.91
CA THR A 130 10.51 18.01 12.60
C THR A 130 9.83 18.70 11.43
N LEU A 131 8.69 19.35 11.63
CA LEU A 131 7.97 20.07 10.57
C LEU A 131 8.79 21.22 9.95
N ALA A 132 9.73 21.81 10.68
CA ALA A 132 10.65 22.81 10.15
C ALA A 132 11.70 22.21 9.17
N ASN A 133 11.89 20.90 9.19
CA ASN A 133 12.89 20.16 8.39
C ASN A 133 12.24 19.37 7.25
N VAL A 134 11.02 19.74 6.85
CA VAL A 134 10.32 19.06 5.76
C VAL A 134 11.07 19.25 4.45
N GLN A 135 11.22 18.16 3.69
CA GLN A 135 11.84 18.19 2.37
C GLN A 135 10.76 18.18 1.30
N ILE A 136 10.74 19.23 0.46
CA ILE A 136 9.76 19.36 -0.62
C ILE A 136 10.41 19.01 -1.95
N ASN A 137 10.06 17.84 -2.49
CA ASN A 137 10.42 17.46 -3.86
C ASN A 137 9.38 18.04 -4.83
N HIS A 138 9.80 19.08 -5.55
CA HIS A 138 8.99 19.80 -6.53
C HIS A 138 9.54 19.68 -7.96
N GLN A 139 10.59 18.87 -8.17
CA GLN A 139 11.28 18.78 -9.46
C GLN A 139 10.61 17.77 -10.40
N ASN A 140 10.04 16.70 -9.85
CA ASN A 140 9.42 15.62 -10.62
C ASN A 140 8.05 15.30 -10.04
N TYR A 141 7.09 15.02 -10.91
CA TYR A 141 5.79 14.52 -10.51
C TYR A 141 5.89 13.03 -10.11
N PRO A 142 5.23 12.58 -9.02
CA PRO A 142 4.41 13.38 -8.10
C PRO A 142 5.23 14.28 -7.18
N PHE A 143 4.72 15.48 -6.91
CA PHE A 143 5.31 16.39 -5.93
C PHE A 143 5.07 15.85 -4.52
N THR A 144 6.10 15.87 -3.68
CA THR A 144 6.02 15.27 -2.35
C THR A 144 6.60 16.15 -1.26
N ALA A 145 5.95 16.16 -0.12
CA ALA A 145 6.51 16.66 1.14
C ALA A 145 6.91 15.47 2.02
N ARG A 146 8.15 15.48 2.51
CA ARG A 146 8.73 14.42 3.32
C ARG A 146 9.03 14.97 4.70
N ILE A 147 8.34 14.46 5.72
CA ILE A 147 8.57 14.83 7.13
C ILE A 147 9.50 13.77 7.73
N PRO A 148 10.79 14.07 8.00
CA PRO A 148 11.63 13.16 8.75
C PRO A 148 11.08 13.06 10.19
N LEU A 149 11.03 11.87 10.76
CA LEU A 149 10.68 11.67 12.17
C LEU A 149 11.96 11.43 12.98
N SER A 150 11.94 11.76 14.28
CA SER A 150 13.12 11.62 15.14
C SER A 150 13.54 10.17 15.38
N ASN A 151 12.68 9.20 15.09
CA ASN A 151 12.99 7.76 15.13
C ASN A 151 13.71 7.25 13.88
N GLY A 152 13.98 8.10 12.88
CA GLY A 152 14.60 7.74 11.61
C GLY A 152 13.62 7.41 10.49
N ASP A 153 12.32 7.30 10.77
CA ASP A 153 11.29 7.12 9.74
C ASP A 153 11.07 8.41 8.94
N THR A 154 10.33 8.31 7.84
CA THR A 154 9.90 9.48 7.05
C THR A 154 8.44 9.32 6.63
N LEU A 155 7.61 10.29 6.98
CA LEU A 155 6.24 10.39 6.45
C LEU A 155 6.29 11.08 5.09
N ASN A 156 5.70 10.45 4.08
CA ASN A 156 5.66 10.98 2.72
C ASN A 156 4.23 11.37 2.35
N PHE A 157 4.04 12.60 1.92
CA PHE A 157 2.74 13.13 1.50
C PHE A 157 2.82 13.58 0.04
N VAL A 158 1.88 13.14 -0.78
CA VAL A 158 1.71 13.66 -2.13
C VAL A 158 1.01 15.01 -2.05
N MET A 159 1.60 16.00 -2.72
CA MET A 159 1.06 17.34 -2.83
C MET A 159 0.11 17.42 -4.03
N ASP A 160 -0.99 18.15 -3.86
CA ASP A 160 -1.96 18.37 -4.92
C ASP A 160 -1.51 19.56 -5.77
N LEU A 161 -1.36 19.34 -7.08
CA LEU A 161 -0.83 20.37 -7.99
C LEU A 161 -1.70 21.64 -8.01
N ILE A 162 -3.01 21.52 -7.86
CA ILE A 162 -3.93 22.66 -7.94
C ILE A 162 -3.92 23.42 -6.60
N ARG A 163 -4.09 22.68 -5.50
CA ARG A 163 -4.15 23.24 -4.14
C ARG A 163 -2.82 23.80 -3.68
N ASP A 164 -1.72 23.13 -4.01
CA ASP A 164 -0.38 23.42 -3.49
C ASP A 164 0.50 24.12 -4.55
N LYS A 165 -0.10 24.68 -5.60
CA LYS A 165 0.59 25.32 -6.74
C LYS A 165 1.59 26.40 -6.30
N ASP A 166 1.19 27.26 -5.37
CA ASP A 166 2.01 28.36 -4.88
C ASP A 166 3.21 27.88 -4.05
N ILE A 167 3.04 26.79 -3.29
CA ILE A 167 4.16 26.11 -2.63
C ILE A 167 5.11 25.53 -3.69
N ILE A 168 4.57 24.89 -4.73
CA ILE A 168 5.39 24.29 -5.79
C ILE A 168 6.16 25.35 -6.59
N GLN A 169 5.57 26.54 -6.78
CA GLN A 169 6.13 27.62 -7.60
C GLN A 169 7.01 28.62 -6.84
N SER A 170 7.02 28.61 -5.50
CA SER A 170 7.90 29.51 -4.76
C SER A 170 9.38 29.16 -4.99
N ASN A 171 10.20 30.19 -5.19
CA ASN A 171 11.64 30.06 -5.45
C ASN A 171 12.46 29.86 -4.17
N LEU A 172 11.90 30.18 -2.99
CA LEU A 172 12.62 30.13 -1.72
C LEU A 172 12.23 28.88 -0.95
N GLU A 173 13.22 28.03 -0.62
CA GLU A 173 12.96 26.77 0.08
C GLU A 173 12.31 26.97 1.44
N GLU A 174 12.80 27.94 2.22
CA GLU A 174 12.24 28.28 3.54
C GLU A 174 10.77 28.70 3.46
N GLU A 175 10.40 29.48 2.43
CA GLU A 175 9.01 29.89 2.20
C GLU A 175 8.13 28.69 1.86
N ARG A 176 8.61 27.78 0.98
CA ARG A 176 7.88 26.55 0.63
C ARG A 176 7.61 25.71 1.88
N VAL A 177 8.63 25.48 2.70
CA VAL A 177 8.52 24.67 3.91
C VAL A 177 7.56 25.31 4.91
N ALA A 178 7.71 26.61 5.19
CA ALA A 178 6.84 27.32 6.13
C ALA A 178 5.38 27.33 5.68
N LEU A 179 5.12 27.61 4.39
CA LEU A 179 3.78 27.64 3.83
C LEU A 179 3.13 26.26 3.83
N TRP A 180 3.88 25.22 3.41
CA TRP A 180 3.39 23.84 3.44
C TRP A 180 3.09 23.37 4.87
N ALA A 181 4.01 23.57 5.81
CA ALA A 181 3.83 23.16 7.20
C ALA A 181 2.62 23.84 7.85
N SER A 182 2.41 25.14 7.58
CA SER A 182 1.23 25.88 8.03
C SER A 182 -0.07 25.27 7.51
N ARG A 183 -0.14 24.98 6.19
CA ARG A 183 -1.32 24.34 5.59
C ARG A 183 -1.54 22.92 6.08
N PHE A 184 -0.47 22.13 6.19
CA PHE A 184 -0.53 20.76 6.67
C PHE A 184 -1.16 20.70 8.07
N LYS A 185 -0.77 21.60 8.99
CA LYS A 185 -1.36 21.70 10.33
C LYS A 185 -2.86 22.00 10.35
N ALA A 186 -3.40 22.58 9.27
CA ALA A 186 -4.82 22.85 9.11
C ALA A 186 -5.62 21.70 8.46
N THR A 187 -4.97 20.59 8.10
CA THR A 187 -5.63 19.44 7.46
C THR A 187 -6.21 18.45 8.46
N ASP A 188 -7.27 17.73 8.05
CA ASP A 188 -7.79 16.57 8.76
C ASP A 188 -6.72 15.48 8.95
N MET A 189 -5.76 15.39 8.03
CA MET A 189 -4.66 14.44 8.12
C MET A 189 -3.76 14.71 9.32
N TYR A 190 -3.38 15.98 9.55
CA TYR A 190 -2.62 16.36 10.74
C TYR A 190 -3.47 16.16 12.00
N ALA A 191 -4.75 16.53 11.98
CA ALA A 191 -5.67 16.29 13.08
C ALA A 191 -5.77 14.79 13.44
N MET A 192 -5.83 13.92 12.43
CA MET A 192 -5.81 12.47 12.58
C MET A 192 -4.50 11.99 13.19
N LEU A 193 -3.34 12.45 12.69
CA LEU A 193 -2.01 12.11 13.22
C LEU A 193 -1.90 12.40 14.72
N ILE A 194 -2.34 13.59 15.13
CA ILE A 194 -2.28 14.00 16.55
C ILE A 194 -3.50 13.54 17.37
N GLY A 195 -4.40 12.77 16.77
CA GLY A 195 -5.53 12.10 17.43
C GLY A 195 -6.64 13.03 17.93
N LYS A 196 -6.94 14.10 17.17
CA LYS A 196 -8.03 15.07 17.43
C LYS A 196 -9.35 14.78 16.68
N LEU A 197 -9.34 13.83 15.76
CA LEU A 197 -10.53 13.27 15.10
C LEU A 197 -10.91 11.96 15.79
#